data_AF-A0A9P0KUT9-F1
#
_entry.id   AF-A0A9P0KUT9-F1
#
_cell.length_a   1.000
_cell.length_b   1.000
_cell.length_c   1.000
_cell.angle_alpha   90.00
_cell.angle_beta   90.00
_cell.angle_gamma   90.00
#
_symmetry.space_group_name_H-M   'P 1'
#
loop_
_entity.id
_entity.type
_entity.pdbx_description
1 polymer ?
#
loop_
_entity_poly.entity_id
_entity_poly.type
_entity_poly.pdbx_seq_one_letter_code
_entity_poly.pdbx_strand_id
1 'polypeptide(L)'
;MYSEKKHVTIANLNKTLKEKELASISNSSLQRVLPTLCFKYKKDGNRRFLVEQSSIALLRTKFFRSYNDYMNTSSHQIVFMDETWIFSKGSPKKSWQDESIKSV
;
A
#
# COMPACT_ATOMS: atom_id res chain seq x y z
N MET A 1 14.50 -4.21 4.69
CA MET A 1 13.26 -4.84 4.16
C MET A 1 12.44 -3.89 3.29
N TYR A 2 11.85 -2.80 3.81
CA TYR A 2 11.17 -1.80 2.95
C TYR A 2 12.12 -1.10 1.97
N SER A 3 13.30 -0.70 2.44
CA SER A 3 14.38 -0.13 1.61
C SER A 3 14.89 -1.10 0.52
N GLU A 4 14.67 -2.40 0.70
CA GLU A 4 15.08 -3.45 -0.24
C GLU A 4 13.92 -3.89 -1.16
N LYS A 5 12.75 -3.25 -1.10
CA LYS A 5 11.51 -3.64 -1.81
C LYS A 5 11.12 -5.10 -1.62
N LYS A 6 11.50 -5.71 -0.50
CA LYS A 6 11.18 -7.11 -0.18
C LYS A 6 9.81 -7.20 0.50
N HIS A 7 9.01 -8.17 0.04
CA HIS A 7 7.72 -8.48 0.65
C HIS A 7 7.89 -8.98 2.10
N VAL A 8 7.25 -8.29 3.04
CA VAL A 8 7.39 -8.58 4.47
C VAL A 8 6.37 -9.64 4.91
N THR A 9 6.86 -10.86 5.10
CA THR A 9 6.12 -11.98 5.70
C THR A 9 6.59 -12.24 7.13
N ILE A 10 5.78 -12.93 7.93
CA ILE A 10 6.18 -13.37 9.28
C ILE A 10 7.45 -14.21 9.26
N ALA A 11 7.55 -15.15 8.30
CA ALA A 11 8.70 -16.03 8.18
C ALA A 11 9.98 -15.25 7.86
N ASN A 12 9.90 -14.31 6.90
CA ASN A 12 11.03 -13.44 6.56
C ASN A 12 11.41 -12.58 7.74
N LEU A 13 10.43 -11.96 8.41
CA LEU A 13 10.66 -11.08 9.55
C LEU A 13 11.35 -11.83 10.69
N ASN A 14 10.84 -13.01 11.06
CA ASN A 14 11.42 -13.84 12.11
C ASN A 14 12.84 -14.31 11.77
N LYS A 15 13.10 -14.66 10.50
CA LYS A 15 14.45 -14.97 10.02
C LYS A 15 15.40 -13.79 10.27
N THR A 16 15.05 -12.58 9.87
CA THR A 16 15.86 -11.38 10.15
C THR A 16 16.02 -11.07 11.63
N LEU A 17 14.99 -11.30 12.46
CA LEU A 17 15.08 -11.07 13.90
C LEU A 17 16.10 -12.01 14.55
N LYS A 18 16.15 -13.26 14.10
CA LYS A 18 17.16 -14.24 14.54
C LYS A 18 18.56 -13.89 14.03
N GLU A 19 18.69 -13.53 12.75
CA GLU A 19 19.97 -13.12 12.16
C GLU A 19 20.58 -11.88 12.84
N LYS A 20 19.73 -10.99 13.37
CA LYS A 20 20.14 -9.81 14.13
C LYS A 20 20.23 -10.03 15.64
N GLU A 21 20.01 -11.26 16.11
CA GLU A 21 20.02 -11.63 17.53
C GLU A 21 19.07 -10.79 18.41
N LEU A 22 18.01 -10.24 17.82
CA LEU A 22 17.07 -9.35 18.53
C LEU A 22 16.00 -10.13 19.30
N ALA A 23 15.56 -11.25 18.75
CA ALA A 23 14.51 -12.07 19.36
C ALA A 23 14.52 -13.49 18.79
N SER A 24 14.31 -14.47 19.66
CA SER A 24 14.02 -15.86 19.28
C SER A 24 12.59 -16.21 19.68
N ILE A 25 11.66 -16.05 18.74
CA ILE A 25 10.23 -16.30 18.96
C ILE A 25 9.65 -17.16 17.86
N SER A 26 8.52 -17.81 18.15
CA SER A 26 7.77 -18.57 17.14
C SER A 26 7.05 -17.62 16.16
N ASN A 27 6.76 -18.11 14.95
CA ASN A 27 5.98 -17.34 13.96
C ASN A 27 4.60 -16.94 14.51
N SER A 28 3.94 -17.84 15.23
CA SER A 28 2.63 -17.60 15.83
C SER A 28 2.68 -16.52 16.91
N SER A 29 3.73 -16.53 17.74
CA SER A 29 3.96 -15.49 18.75
C SER A 29 4.22 -14.14 18.09
N LEU A 30 5.09 -14.10 17.08
CA LEU A 30 5.40 -12.86 16.34
C LEU A 30 4.14 -12.26 15.70
N GLN A 31 3.30 -13.08 15.09
CA GLN A 31 2.05 -12.63 14.49
C GLN A 31 1.10 -11.98 15.51
N ARG A 32 1.09 -12.45 16.76
CA ARG A 32 0.27 -11.87 17.85
C ARG A 32 0.85 -10.58 18.40
N VAL A 33 2.17 -10.44 18.42
CA VAL A 33 2.87 -9.26 18.97
C VAL A 33 2.89 -8.10 17.97
N LEU A 34 2.89 -8.35 16.67
CA LEU A 34 2.93 -7.27 15.67
C LEU A 34 1.77 -6.26 15.79
N PRO A 35 0.50 -6.67 15.97
CA PRO A 35 -0.59 -5.74 16.22
C PRO A 35 -0.42 -4.91 17.50
N THR A 36 0.16 -5.48 18.56
CA THR A 36 0.40 -4.74 19.82
C THR A 36 1.49 -3.68 19.67
N LEU A 37 2.37 -3.85 18.67
CA LEU A 37 3.39 -2.86 18.27
C LEU A 37 2.88 -1.93 17.15
N CYS A 38 1.57 -1.85 16.93
CA CYS A 38 0.93 -1.03 15.91
C CYS A 38 1.25 -1.40 14.44
N PHE A 39 1.78 -2.60 14.17
CA PHE A 39 1.92 -3.10 12.80
C PHE A 39 0.62 -3.76 12.32
N LYS A 40 0.31 -3.61 11.02
CA LYS A 40 -0.89 -4.19 10.41
C LYS A 40 -0.55 -4.96 9.15
N TYR A 41 -1.28 -6.06 8.94
CA TYR A 41 -1.22 -6.84 7.71
C TYR A 41 -2.28 -6.32 6.72
N LYS A 42 -1.87 -5.41 5.84
CA LYS A 42 -2.78 -4.72 4.89
C LYS A 42 -2.22 -4.72 3.48
N LYS A 43 -3.05 -4.26 2.53
CA LYS A 43 -2.71 -4.29 1.11
C LYS A 43 -1.45 -3.47 0.86
N ASP A 44 -0.46 -4.08 0.24
CA ASP A 44 0.76 -3.37 -0.14
C ASP A 44 0.46 -2.50 -1.37
N GLY A 45 0.89 -1.25 -1.35
CA GLY A 45 0.62 -0.34 -2.45
C GLY A 45 1.05 1.10 -2.21
N ASN A 46 1.91 1.57 -3.13
CA ASN A 46 2.43 2.95 -3.19
C ASN A 46 1.34 4.00 -3.43
N ARG A 47 0.11 3.57 -3.69
CA ARG A 47 -1.05 4.43 -3.90
C ARG A 47 -1.25 5.40 -2.73
N ARG A 48 -0.96 4.99 -1.49
CA ARG A 48 -1.10 5.86 -0.33
C ARG A 48 -0.18 7.08 -0.44
N PHE A 49 1.11 6.86 -0.68
CA PHE A 49 2.08 7.93 -0.89
C PHE A 49 1.71 8.84 -2.06
N LEU A 50 1.32 8.25 -3.21
CA LEU A 50 0.96 9.02 -4.39
C LEU A 50 -0.35 9.82 -4.23
N VAL A 51 -1.31 9.35 -3.44
CA VAL A 51 -2.61 10.02 -3.27
C VAL A 51 -2.59 11.01 -2.11
N GLU A 52 -1.81 10.74 -1.06
CA GLU A 52 -1.73 11.59 0.14
C GLU A 52 -0.85 12.83 -0.05
N GLN A 53 -0.09 12.93 -1.14
CA GLN A 53 0.64 14.16 -1.46
C GLN A 53 -0.35 15.31 -1.69
N SER A 54 -0.21 16.40 -0.92
CA SER A 54 -1.16 17.52 -0.90
C SER A 54 -1.40 18.15 -2.28
N SER A 55 -0.35 18.23 -3.11
CA SER A 55 -0.46 18.70 -4.50
C SER A 55 -1.36 17.81 -5.35
N ILE A 56 -1.22 16.49 -5.24
CA ILE A 56 -2.02 15.51 -5.98
C ILE A 56 -3.46 15.52 -5.47
N ALA A 57 -3.67 15.63 -4.16
CA ALA A 57 -4.99 15.79 -3.57
C ALA A 57 -5.72 17.03 -4.13
N LEU A 58 -5.04 18.17 -4.20
CA LEU A 58 -5.58 19.40 -4.77
C LEU A 58 -5.95 19.26 -6.26
N LEU A 59 -5.07 18.65 -7.06
CA LEU A 59 -5.31 18.41 -8.48
C LEU A 59 -6.54 17.52 -8.70
N ARG A 60 -6.69 16.46 -7.90
CA ARG A 60 -7.86 15.58 -7.93
C ARG A 60 -9.14 16.36 -7.59
N THR A 61 -9.12 17.17 -6.53
CA THR A 61 -10.29 17.97 -6.15
C THR A 61 -10.70 18.94 -7.26
N LYS A 62 -9.73 19.61 -7.91
CA LYS A 62 -10.01 20.49 -9.05
C LYS A 62 -10.62 19.72 -10.22
N PHE A 63 -10.00 18.60 -10.60
CA PHE A 63 -10.51 17.74 -11.67
C PHE A 63 -11.95 17.28 -11.40
N PHE A 64 -12.24 16.77 -10.21
CA PHE A 64 -13.59 16.27 -9.90
C PHE A 64 -14.66 17.36 -9.91
N ARG A 65 -14.32 18.60 -9.52
CA ARG A 65 -15.25 19.73 -9.63
C ARG A 65 -15.59 20.01 -11.09
N SER A 66 -14.57 20.21 -11.92
CA SER A 66 -14.76 20.48 -13.35
C SER A 66 -15.45 19.32 -14.07
N TYR A 67 -15.14 18.08 -13.71
CA TYR A 67 -15.80 16.89 -14.23
C TYR A 67 -17.29 16.85 -13.88
N ASN A 68 -17.65 17.11 -12.62
CA ASN A 68 -19.05 17.13 -12.21
C ASN A 68 -19.83 18.24 -12.92
N ASP A 69 -19.25 19.44 -13.03
CA ASP A 69 -19.87 20.55 -13.74
C ASP A 69 -20.10 20.20 -15.22
N TYR A 70 -19.12 19.57 -15.86
CA TYR A 70 -19.23 19.06 -17.23
C TYR A 70 -20.34 18.01 -17.36
N MET A 71 -20.38 16.99 -16.48
CA MET A 71 -21.39 15.93 -16.55
C MET A 71 -22.81 16.44 -16.30
N ASN A 72 -22.98 17.52 -15.54
CA ASN A 72 -24.29 18.13 -15.29
C ASN A 72 -24.78 18.98 -16.47
N THR A 73 -23.87 19.44 -17.34
CA THR A 73 -24.19 20.36 -18.44
C THR A 73 -24.13 19.70 -19.82
N SER A 74 -23.40 18.59 -19.94
CA SER A 74 -23.12 17.89 -21.18
C SER A 74 -23.98 16.63 -21.32
N SER A 75 -24.45 16.36 -22.54
CA SER A 75 -25.11 15.09 -22.90
C SER A 75 -24.13 14.05 -23.45
N HIS A 76 -22.82 14.35 -23.47
CA HIS A 76 -21.82 13.45 -24.03
C HIS A 76 -21.52 12.28 -23.07
N GLN A 77 -21.45 11.08 -23.62
CA GLN A 77 -21.04 9.89 -22.88
C GLN A 77 -19.52 9.78 -22.85
N ILE A 78 -18.95 9.76 -21.64
CA ILE A 78 -17.51 9.61 -21.45
C ILE A 78 -17.14 8.13 -21.40
N VAL A 79 -16.18 7.73 -22.22
CA VAL A 79 -15.59 6.38 -22.20
C VAL A 79 -14.16 6.49 -21.67
N PHE A 80 -13.88 5.80 -20.57
CA PHE A 80 -12.53 5.73 -20.01
C PHE A 80 -11.82 4.50 -20.58
N MET A 81 -10.59 4.72 -21.05
CA MET A 81 -9.69 3.67 -21.52
C MET A 81 -8.43 3.69 -20.67
N ASP A 82 -7.93 2.51 -20.31
CA ASP A 82 -6.67 2.35 -19.59
C ASP A 82 -6.02 1.03 -19.98
N GLU A 83 -4.69 1.01 -19.96
CA GLU A 83 -3.90 -0.19 -20.21
C GLU A 83 -3.48 -0.80 -18.87
N THR A 84 -3.51 -2.14 -18.77
CA THR A 84 -3.08 -2.83 -17.55
C THR A 84 -2.13 -3.97 -17.86
N TRP A 85 -1.04 -4.05 -17.10
CA TRP A 85 -0.08 -5.15 -17.19
C TRP A 85 -0.58 -6.34 -16.39
N ILE A 86 -0.74 -7.49 -17.05
CA ILE A 86 -1.11 -8.75 -16.40
C ILE A 86 0.18 -9.50 -16.03
N PHE A 87 0.46 -9.59 -14.73
CA PHE A 87 1.60 -10.35 -14.23
C PHE A 87 1.26 -11.84 -14.14
N SER A 88 2.06 -12.70 -14.80
CA SER A 88 1.85 -14.15 -14.86
C SER A 88 1.85 -14.85 -13.48
N LYS A 89 2.51 -14.28 -12.48
CA LYS A 89 2.63 -14.84 -11.13
C LYS A 89 1.77 -14.14 -10.08
N GLY A 90 0.97 -13.14 -10.49
CA GLY A 90 0.26 -12.25 -9.58
C GLY A 90 1.19 -11.36 -8.76
N SER A 91 0.62 -10.34 -8.12
CA SER A 91 1.34 -9.46 -7.20
C SER A 91 0.97 -9.81 -5.75
N PRO A 92 1.95 -9.86 -4.81
CA PRO A 92 1.66 -10.08 -3.40
C PRO A 92 0.68 -9.01 -2.91
N LYS A 93 -0.52 -9.44 -2.50
CA LYS A 93 -1.59 -8.49 -2.22
C LYS A 93 -1.44 -7.79 -0.88
N LYS A 94 -0.80 -8.39 0.13
CA LYS A 94 -0.73 -7.85 1.50
C LYS A 94 0.63 -8.09 2.12
N SER A 95 1.15 -7.14 2.87
CA SER A 95 2.39 -7.22 3.62
C SER A 95 2.17 -6.69 5.04
N TRP A 96 3.05 -7.06 5.98
CA TRP A 96 3.12 -6.38 7.26
C TRP A 96 3.74 -5.00 7.04
N GLN A 97 3.10 -3.97 7.58
CA GLN A 97 3.50 -2.57 7.46
C GLN A 97 3.09 -1.79 8.70
N ASP A 98 3.86 -0.75 9.02
CA ASP A 98 3.48 0.27 9.98
C ASP A 98 2.53 1.29 9.32
N GLU A 99 1.98 2.22 10.11
CA GLU A 99 1.09 3.27 9.60
C GLU A 99 1.85 4.50 9.10
N SER A 100 3.18 4.48 9.12
CA SER A 100 4.02 5.60 8.72
C SER A 100 4.01 5.80 7.20
N ILE A 101 3.80 7.05 6.77
CA ILE A 101 3.88 7.45 5.36
C ILE A 101 5.29 7.27 4.80
N LYS A 102 6.33 7.36 5.65
CA LYS A 102 7.74 7.18 5.25
C LYS A 102 8.10 5.73 4.92
N SER A 103 7.23 4.79 5.26
CA SER A 103 7.44 3.36 5.08
C SER A 103 6.79 2.81 3.81
N VAL A 104 6.14 3.69 3.02
CA VAL A 104 5.57 3.41 1.69
C VAL A 104 6.62 3.58 0.60
#